data_AF-A0A174FZ11-F1
#
_entry.id   AF-A0A174FZ11-F1
#
_cell.length_a   1.000
_cell.length_b   1.000
_cell.length_c   1.000
_cell.angle_alpha   90.00
_cell.angle_beta   90.00
_cell.angle_gamma   90.00
#
_symmetry.space_group_name_H-M   'P 1'
#
loop_
_entity.id
_entity.type
_entity.pdbx_description
1 polymer ?
#
loop_
_entity_poly.entity_id
_entity_poly.type
_entity_poly.pdbx_seq_one_letter_code
_entity_poly.pdbx_strand_id
1 'polypeptide(L)'
;MKTDLIESIAEAFGIYISDLKQEQIRMQTLAYILECSGYEITEWNKLINYIFGLKCEFNDEKEAKDFYIKQICSNLHSAGGSAGRKDLPT
;
A
#
# COMPACT_ATOMS: atom_id res chain seq x y z
N MET A 1 11.29 -3.04 -19.62
CA MET A 1 10.58 -3.38 -18.37
C MET A 1 11.16 -2.52 -17.27
N LYS A 2 10.33 -2.01 -16.36
CA LYS A 2 10.82 -1.29 -15.19
C LYS A 2 11.15 -2.31 -14.10
N THR A 3 12.32 -2.19 -13.49
CA THR A 3 12.90 -3.23 -12.64
C THR A 3 12.89 -2.92 -11.15
N ASP A 4 12.57 -1.69 -10.75
CA ASP A 4 12.72 -1.24 -9.36
C ASP A 4 11.51 -0.41 -8.91
N LEU A 5 10.42 -1.10 -8.58
CA LEU A 5 9.14 -0.46 -8.21
C LEU A 5 9.27 0.31 -6.89
N ILE A 6 9.98 -0.24 -5.91
CA ILE A 6 10.18 0.39 -4.60
C ILE A 6 10.95 1.71 -4.75
N GLU A 7 12.03 1.71 -5.54
CA GLU A 7 12.81 2.92 -5.81
C GLU A 7 12.00 3.96 -6.57
N SER A 8 11.22 3.53 -7.57
CA SER A 8 10.37 4.42 -8.36
C SER A 8 9.32 5.13 -7.49
N ILE A 9 8.75 4.43 -6.51
CA ILE A 9 7.79 5.02 -5.56
C ILE A 9 8.49 5.99 -4.61
N ALA A 10 9.67 5.62 -4.08
CA ALA A 10 10.44 6.49 -3.20
C ALA A 10 10.86 7.79 -3.91
N GLU A 11 11.31 7.68 -5.16
CA GLU A 11 11.67 8.82 -6.01
C GLU A 11 10.44 9.70 -6.30
N ALA A 12 9.30 9.10 -6.66
CA ALA A 12 8.06 9.83 -6.92
C ALA A 12 7.57 10.64 -5.71
N PHE A 13 7.80 10.15 -4.49
CA PHE A 13 7.45 10.85 -3.25
C PHE A 13 8.56 11.75 -2.72
N GLY A 14 9.78 11.69 -3.28
CA GLY A 14 10.93 12.43 -2.78
C GLY A 14 11.36 12.02 -1.37
N ILE A 15 11.23 10.74 -1.03
CA ILE A 15 11.53 10.17 0.29
C ILE A 15 12.59 9.07 0.20
N TYR A 16 13.14 8.66 1.34
CA TYR A 16 13.98 7.47 1.38
C TYR A 16 13.13 6.19 1.32
N ILE A 17 13.68 5.14 0.71
CA ILE A 17 13.03 3.82 0.64
C ILE A 17 12.62 3.32 2.04
N SER A 18 13.44 3.57 3.06
CA SER A 18 13.13 3.23 4.47
C SER A 18 11.84 3.87 4.99
N ASP A 19 11.47 5.05 4.48
CA ASP A 19 10.29 5.79 4.91
C ASP A 19 8.98 5.21 4.35
N LEU A 20 9.05 4.37 3.31
CA LEU A 20 7.88 3.64 2.78
C LEU A 20 7.22 2.73 3.82
N LYS A 21 7.92 2.39 4.91
CA LYS A 21 7.38 1.61 6.02
C LYS A 21 6.61 2.45 7.02
N GLN A 22 6.64 3.79 6.96
CA GLN A 22 5.88 4.64 7.86
C GLN A 22 4.39 4.57 7.51
N GLU A 23 3.51 4.38 8.50
CA GLU A 23 2.07 4.18 8.30
C GLU A 23 1.41 5.20 7.37
N GLN A 24 1.76 6.48 7.55
CA GLN A 24 1.23 7.59 6.75
C GLN A 24 1.64 7.47 5.27
N ILE A 25 2.87 7.02 5.03
CA ILE A 25 3.40 6.82 3.68
C ILE A 25 2.79 5.57 3.06
N ARG A 26 2.58 4.48 3.82
CA ARG A 26 1.94 3.25 3.28
C ARG A 26 0.60 3.56 2.61
N MET A 27 -0.22 4.41 3.24
CA MET A 27 -1.52 4.80 2.69
C MET A 27 -1.38 5.62 1.39
N GLN A 28 -0.39 6.50 1.31
CA GLN A 28 -0.09 7.24 0.07
C GLN A 28 0.45 6.31 -1.02
N THR A 29 1.35 5.39 -0.66
CA THR A 29 1.89 4.37 -1.56
C THR A 29 0.78 3.51 -2.14
N LEU A 30 -0.19 3.10 -1.32
CA LEU A 30 -1.33 2.31 -1.78
C LEU A 30 -2.16 3.03 -2.85
N ALA A 31 -2.40 4.34 -2.70
CA ALA A 31 -3.10 5.12 -3.71
C ALA A 31 -2.31 5.23 -5.02
N TYR A 32 -0.99 5.50 -4.91
CA TYR A 32 -0.09 5.64 -6.05
C TYR A 32 0.18 4.33 -6.80
N ILE A 33 0.14 3.19 -6.09
CA ILE A 33 0.28 1.84 -6.66
C ILE A 33 -0.72 1.57 -7.78
N LEU A 34 -1.93 2.14 -7.71
CA LEU A 34 -2.96 1.95 -8.73
C LEU A 34 -2.59 2.59 -10.07
N GLU A 35 -1.75 3.63 -10.04
CA GLU A 35 -1.26 4.35 -11.21
C GLU A 35 0.00 3.70 -11.80
N CYS A 36 0.70 2.87 -11.03
CA CYS A 36 1.88 2.13 -11.48
C CYS A 36 1.48 1.00 -12.45
N SER A 37 2.18 0.85 -13.56
CA SER A 37 1.99 -0.29 -14.50
C SER A 37 3.29 -0.61 -15.24
N GLY A 38 3.39 -1.85 -15.74
CA GLY A 38 4.52 -2.29 -16.56
C GLY A 38 5.77 -2.68 -15.77
N TYR A 39 5.58 -3.04 -14.50
CA TYR A 39 6.61 -3.62 -13.63
C TYR A 39 6.49 -5.14 -13.60
N GLU A 40 7.62 -5.82 -13.44
CA GLU A 40 7.63 -7.28 -13.31
C GLU A 40 6.90 -7.74 -12.04
N ILE A 41 6.30 -8.93 -12.07
CA ILE A 41 5.53 -9.47 -10.95
C ILE A 41 6.37 -9.65 -9.68
N THR A 42 7.67 -9.92 -9.85
CA THR A 42 8.66 -10.01 -8.77
C THR A 42 8.76 -8.70 -7.99
N GLU A 43 8.63 -7.55 -8.65
CA GLU A 43 8.66 -6.24 -8.00
C GLU A 43 7.41 -5.98 -7.16
N TRP A 44 6.24 -6.39 -7.66
CA TRP A 44 5.00 -6.33 -6.91
C TRP A 44 5.04 -7.20 -5.64
N ASN A 45 5.63 -8.40 -5.74
CA ASN A 45 5.85 -9.32 -4.61
C ASN A 45 6.88 -8.77 -3.60
N LYS A 46 7.94 -8.10 -4.07
CA LYS A 46 8.90 -7.41 -3.19
C LYS A 46 8.25 -6.25 -2.46
N LEU A 47 7.46 -5.43 -3.15
CA LEU A 47 6.83 -4.23 -2.59
C LEU A 47 5.90 -4.57 -1.41
N ILE A 48 5.04 -5.57 -1.57
CA ILE A 48 4.11 -5.97 -0.50
C ILE A 48 4.85 -6.50 0.72
N ASN A 49 5.88 -7.31 0.50
CA ASN A 49 6.73 -7.81 1.57
C ASN A 49 7.49 -6.67 2.25
N TYR A 50 7.93 -5.67 1.49
CA TYR A 50 8.65 -4.52 2.02
C TYR A 50 7.77 -3.61 2.89
N ILE A 51 6.59 -3.26 2.38
CA ILE A 51 5.69 -2.28 3.01
C ILE A 51 4.86 -2.91 4.14
N PHE A 52 4.34 -4.12 3.92
CA PHE A 52 3.42 -4.77 4.84
C PHE A 52 4.05 -5.94 5.61
N GLY A 53 5.25 -6.39 5.24
CA GLY A 53 5.85 -7.60 5.83
C GLY A 53 5.13 -8.88 5.44
N LEU A 54 4.25 -8.83 4.44
CA LEU A 54 3.45 -9.97 3.98
C LEU A 54 4.16 -10.69 2.84
N LYS A 55 4.30 -12.01 2.96
CA LYS A 55 4.75 -12.86 1.85
C LYS A 55 3.55 -13.19 0.97
N CYS A 56 3.53 -12.61 -0.22
CA CYS A 56 2.56 -12.93 -1.26
C CYS A 56 3.30 -13.30 -2.54
N GLU A 57 2.69 -14.21 -3.31
CA GLU A 57 3.18 -14.64 -4.62
C GLU A 57 2.05 -14.42 -5.61
N PHE A 58 1.99 -13.21 -6.16
CA PHE A 58 1.07 -12.88 -7.23
C PHE A 58 1.51 -13.53 -8.54
N ASN A 59 0.54 -13.91 -9.36
CA ASN A 59 0.76 -14.50 -10.69
C ASN A 59 0.83 -13.43 -11.78
N ASP A 60 0.13 -12.31 -11.59
CA ASP A 60 0.07 -11.22 -12.55
C ASP A 60 -0.18 -9.85 -11.87
N GLU A 61 0.07 -8.77 -12.63
CA GLU A 61 -0.06 -7.39 -12.13
C GLU A 61 -1.49 -7.07 -11.67
N LYS A 62 -2.51 -7.64 -12.33
CA LYS A 62 -3.90 -7.40 -11.95
C LYS A 62 -4.21 -8.02 -10.59
N GLU A 63 -3.74 -9.24 -10.34
CA GLU A 63 -3.86 -9.89 -9.04
C GLU A 63 -3.21 -9.06 -7.92
N ALA A 64 -2.00 -8.55 -8.16
CA ALA A 64 -1.30 -7.68 -7.22
C ALA A 64 -2.13 -6.41 -6.91
N LYS A 65 -2.61 -5.71 -7.93
CA LYS A 65 -3.43 -4.50 -7.76
C LYS A 65 -4.74 -4.76 -7.03
N ASP A 66 -5.44 -5.84 -7.37
CA ASP A 66 -6.67 -6.26 -6.67
C ASP A 66 -6.40 -6.51 -5.18
N PHE A 67 -5.22 -7.06 -4.84
CA PHE A 67 -4.81 -7.21 -3.45
C PHE A 67 -4.59 -5.86 -2.76
N TYR A 68 -3.83 -4.95 -3.37
CA TYR A 68 -3.59 -3.62 -2.79
C TYR A 68 -4.88 -2.82 -2.58
N ILE A 69 -5.84 -2.91 -3.51
CA ILE A 69 -7.17 -2.30 -3.36
C ILE A 69 -7.89 -2.86 -2.13
N LYS A 70 -7.87 -4.18 -1.93
CA LYS A 70 -8.48 -4.81 -0.74
C LYS A 70 -7.82 -4.32 0.55
N GLN A 71 -6.51 -4.12 0.57
CA GLN A 71 -5.81 -3.56 1.74
C GLN A 71 -6.26 -2.12 2.03
N ILE A 72 -6.41 -1.27 1.01
CA ILE A 72 -6.98 0.08 1.16
C ILE A 72 -8.36 0.01 1.79
N CYS A 73 -9.26 -0.78 1.20
CA CYS A 73 -10.64 -0.90 1.67
C CYS A 73 -10.73 -1.47 3.10
N SER A 74 -9.88 -2.44 3.45
CA SER A 74 -9.82 -3.01 4.79
C SER A 74 -9.34 -1.99 5.83
N ASN A 75 -8.28 -1.25 5.52
CA ASN A 75 -7.73 -0.23 6.43
C ASN A 75 -8.70 0.95 6.63
N LEU A 76 -9.42 1.36 5.59
CA LEU A 76 -10.50 2.35 5.70
C LEU A 76 -11.63 1.89 6.63
N HIS A 77 -11.97 0.59 6.62
CA HIS A 77 -13.01 0.05 7.50
C HIS A 77 -12.58 0.01 8.97
N SER A 78 -11.29 -0.27 9.24
CA SER A 78 -10.73 -0.21 10.60
C SER A 78 -10.58 1.23 11.13
N ALA A 79 -10.32 2.22 10.27
CA ALA A 79 -10.23 3.63 10.66
C ALA A 79 -11.61 4.30 10.86
N GLY A 80 -12.70 3.70 10.36
CA GLY A 80 -14.07 4.20 10.53
C GLY A 80 -14.78 3.77 11.83
N GLY A 81 -14.13 2.95 12.66
CA GLY A 81 -14.69 2.38 13.88
C GLY A 81 -14.46 3.21 15.15
N SER A 82 -14.71 4.53 15.12
CA SER A 82 -14.85 5.35 16.34
C SER A 82 -15.63 6.64 16.03
N ALA A 83 -16.89 6.49 15.64
CA ALA A 83 -17.85 7.59 15.61
C ALA A 83 -19.23 7.10 16.06
N GLY A 84 -19.48 7.18 17.37
CA GLY A 84 -20.79 6.93 18.00
C GLY A 84 -20.57 6.42 19.42
N ARG A 85 -21.11 7.01 20.49
CA ARG A 85 -22.19 7.99 20.64
C ARG A 85 -22.02 8.64 22.03
N LYS A 86 -22.52 9.87 22.14
CA LYS A 86 -22.52 10.77 23.30
C LYS A 86 -22.93 10.08 24.62
N ASP A 87 -22.11 10.25 25.66
CA ASP A 87 -22.58 10.30 27.05
C ASP A 87 -22.02 11.58 27.66
N LEU A 88 -22.82 12.65 27.58
CA LEU A 88 -22.65 13.85 28.41
C LEU A 88 -23.64 13.72 29.59
N PRO A 89 -23.27 14.15 30.81
CA PRO A 89 -23.97 13.80 32.03
C PRO A 89 -25.18 14.71 32.26
N THR A 90 -26.25 14.19 32.85
CA THR A 90 -26.85 14.64 34.13
C THR A 90 -27.86 13.60 34.59
#